data_AF-A0A9X1YJ22-F1
#
_entry.id   AF-A0A9X1YJ22-F1
#
_cell.length_a   1.000
_cell.length_b   1.000
_cell.length_c   1.000
_cell.angle_alpha   90.00
_cell.angle_beta   90.00
_cell.angle_gamma   90.00
#
_symmetry.space_group_name_H-M   'P 1'
#
loop_
_entity.id
_entity.type
_entity.pdbx_description
1 polymer ?
#
loop_
_entity_poly.entity_id
_entity_poly.type
_entity_poly.pdbx_seq_one_letter_code
_entity_poly.pdbx_strand_id
1 'polypeptide(L)'
;MSEFQKITKRDRPDALRAPAARHAEHLQWALRIAAVRARRSKPLVRELLATASIEGLADGLDAKVAAVGFKVPHIGQTWHQLLPWEALQGERPAATAAIIAGPLRESIRRCAANRPSAA
;
A
#
# COMPACT_ATOMS: atom_id res chain seq x y z
N MET A 1 17.62 4.36 1.24
CA MET A 1 16.58 3.32 1.20
C MET A 1 16.43 2.83 2.63
N SER A 2 15.28 3.03 3.30
CA SER A 2 15.07 2.40 4.61
C SER A 2 14.99 0.89 4.39
N GLU A 3 15.90 0.15 5.01
CA GLU A 3 15.84 -1.31 5.05
C GLU A 3 14.63 -1.71 5.92
N PHE A 4 13.82 -2.66 5.46
CA PHE A 4 12.72 -3.16 6.27
C PHE A 4 13.27 -3.86 7.50
N GLN A 5 12.80 -3.48 8.70
CA GLN A 5 13.20 -4.17 9.92
C GLN A 5 12.77 -5.63 9.86
N LYS A 6 13.71 -6.55 10.00
CA LYS A 6 13.44 -7.99 10.03
C LYS A 6 12.75 -8.40 11.33
N ILE A 7 11.86 -9.38 11.27
CA ILE A 7 11.37 -10.08 12.45
C ILE A 7 12.45 -11.07 12.88
N THR A 8 12.82 -11.04 14.16
CA THR A 8 13.89 -11.87 14.71
C THR A 8 13.35 -12.83 15.76
N LYS A 9 14.16 -13.81 16.17
CA LYS A 9 13.82 -14.72 17.29
C LYS A 9 13.54 -13.99 18.62
N ARG A 10 13.95 -12.73 18.75
CA ARG A 10 13.67 -11.89 19.93
C ARG A 10 12.27 -11.28 19.88
N ASP A 11 11.71 -11.10 18.69
CA ASP A 11 10.36 -10.61 18.52
C ASP A 11 9.38 -11.76 18.82
N ARG A 12 8.52 -11.57 19.82
CA ARG A 12 7.49 -12.56 20.16
C ARG A 12 6.30 -12.38 19.22
N PRO A 13 5.77 -13.45 18.59
CA PRO A 13 4.62 -13.36 17.68
C PRO A 13 3.43 -12.62 18.31
N ASP A 14 3.10 -12.91 19.56
CA ASP A 14 2.01 -12.25 20.28
C ASP A 14 2.26 -10.75 20.50
N ALA A 15 3.52 -10.35 20.69
CA ALA A 15 3.88 -8.94 20.83
C ALA A 15 3.81 -8.17 19.51
N LEU A 16 3.89 -8.86 18.37
CA LEU A 16 3.76 -8.28 17.03
C LEU A 16 2.30 -8.17 16.56
N ARG A 17 1.39 -9.02 17.07
CA ARG A 17 -0.04 -9.03 16.68
C ARG A 17 -0.71 -7.68 16.92
N ALA A 18 -0.54 -7.09 18.10
CA ALA A 18 -1.18 -5.81 18.44
C ALA A 18 -0.66 -4.62 17.58
N PRO A 19 0.65 -4.40 17.40
CA PRO A 19 1.16 -3.43 16.44
C PRO A 19 0.67 -3.68 15.01
N ALA A 20 0.72 -4.93 14.54
CA ALA A 20 0.27 -5.30 13.20
C ALA A 20 -1.21 -4.93 12.99
N ALA A 21 -2.09 -5.29 13.93
CA ALA A 21 -3.51 -4.93 13.88
C ALA A 21 -3.75 -3.41 13.85
N ARG A 22 -3.03 -2.65 14.69
CA ARG A 22 -3.11 -1.17 14.70
C ARG A 22 -2.68 -0.57 13.37
N HIS A 23 -1.61 -1.08 12.76
CA HIS A 23 -1.17 -0.62 11.45
C HIS A 23 -2.15 -1.00 10.32
N ALA A 24 -2.77 -2.19 10.39
CA ALA A 24 -3.84 -2.55 9.47
C ALA A 24 -5.02 -1.58 9.58
N GLU A 25 -5.52 -1.32 10.78
CA GLU A 25 -6.63 -0.38 10.99
C GLU A 25 -6.30 1.02 10.45
N HIS A 26 -5.11 1.53 10.79
CA HIS A 26 -4.61 2.81 10.29
C HIS A 26 -4.60 2.87 8.75
N LEU A 27 -4.13 1.80 8.10
CA LEU A 27 -4.12 1.70 6.64
C LEU A 27 -5.52 1.59 6.06
N GLN A 28 -6.46 0.91 6.71
CA GLN A 28 -7.85 0.88 6.25
C GLN A 28 -8.44 2.28 6.21
N TRP A 29 -8.20 3.08 7.24
CA TRP A 29 -8.60 4.49 7.26
C TRP A 29 -7.91 5.32 6.18
N ALA A 30 -6.59 5.15 6.01
CA ALA A 30 -5.83 5.83 4.98
C ALA A 30 -6.35 5.51 3.57
N LEU A 31 -6.68 4.24 3.30
CA LEU A 31 -7.21 3.78 2.01
C LEU A 31 -8.61 4.36 1.73
N ARG A 32 -9.49 4.43 2.74
CA ARG A 32 -10.79 5.09 2.61
C ARG A 32 -10.62 6.57 2.21
N ILE A 33 -9.72 7.28 2.88
CA ILE A 33 -9.42 8.68 2.56
C ILE A 33 -8.85 8.81 1.15
N ALA A 34 -7.91 7.94 0.77
CA ALA A 34 -7.32 7.92 -0.56
C ALA A 34 -8.38 7.67 -1.64
N ALA A 35 -9.27 6.71 -1.46
CA ALA A 35 -10.36 6.40 -2.39
C ALA A 35 -11.33 7.57 -2.55
N VAL A 36 -11.70 8.26 -1.45
CA VAL A 36 -12.53 9.48 -1.51
C VAL A 36 -11.83 10.57 -2.33
N ARG A 37 -10.55 10.82 -2.07
CA ARG A 37 -9.75 11.80 -2.83
C ARG A 37 -9.58 11.42 -4.30
N ALA A 38 -9.54 10.13 -4.60
CA ALA A 38 -9.37 9.61 -5.96
C ALA A 38 -10.60 9.76 -6.86
N ARG A 39 -11.79 10.06 -6.30
CA ARG A 39 -13.02 10.29 -7.10
C ARG A 39 -12.83 11.37 -8.18
N ARG A 40 -12.00 12.38 -7.91
CA ARG A 40 -11.64 13.46 -8.86
C ARG A 40 -10.37 13.19 -9.67
N SER A 41 -9.75 12.02 -9.50
CA SER A 41 -8.55 11.63 -10.25
C SER A 41 -8.90 10.94 -11.57
N LYS A 42 -7.87 10.69 -12.39
CA LYS A 42 -7.96 9.93 -13.65
C LYS A 42 -8.62 8.55 -13.41
N PRO A 43 -9.36 7.99 -14.40
CA PRO A 43 -10.11 6.74 -14.23
C PRO A 43 -9.27 5.59 -13.65
N LEU A 44 -8.07 5.36 -14.16
CA LEU A 44 -7.18 4.28 -13.70
C LEU A 44 -6.76 4.43 -12.22
N VAL A 45 -6.51 5.66 -11.74
CA VAL A 45 -6.17 5.92 -10.33
C VAL A 45 -7.37 5.63 -9.43
N ARG A 46 -8.57 5.97 -9.88
CA ARG A 46 -9.81 5.72 -9.17
C ARG A 46 -10.10 4.22 -9.06
N GLU A 47 -9.91 3.50 -10.15
CA GLU A 47 -10.08 2.04 -10.19
C GLU A 47 -9.07 1.33 -9.29
N LEU A 48 -7.78 1.70 -9.38
CA LEU A 48 -6.74 1.14 -8.51
C LEU A 48 -7.05 1.35 -7.03
N LEU A 49 -7.45 2.57 -6.63
CA LEU A 49 -7.75 2.85 -5.23
C LEU A 49 -9.09 2.24 -4.78
N ALA A 50 -9.98 1.89 -5.72
CA ALA A 50 -11.20 1.15 -5.41
C ALA A 50 -10.95 -0.35 -5.17
N THR A 51 -9.90 -0.91 -5.76
CA THR A 51 -9.49 -2.32 -5.58
C THR A 51 -8.39 -2.50 -4.53
N ALA A 52 -7.97 -1.42 -3.87
CA ALA A 52 -6.94 -1.45 -2.86
C ALA A 52 -7.35 -2.36 -1.69
N SER A 53 -6.47 -3.29 -1.33
CA SER A 53 -6.66 -4.21 -0.23
C SER A 53 -5.40 -4.27 0.60
N ILE A 54 -5.56 -4.43 1.91
CA ILE A 54 -4.44 -4.72 2.80
C ILE A 54 -4.20 -6.22 2.70
N GLU A 55 -3.07 -6.60 2.16
CA GLU A 55 -2.68 -7.99 2.12
C GLU A 55 -2.16 -8.35 3.51
N GLY A 56 -2.64 -9.50 4.03
CA GLY A 56 -2.32 -10.01 5.37
C GLY A 56 -0.86 -9.73 5.69
N LEU A 57 -0.66 -8.88 6.71
CA LEU A 57 0.57 -8.12 6.94
C LEU A 57 1.80 -9.00 6.80
N ALA A 58 2.47 -8.90 5.64
CA ALA A 58 3.80 -9.47 5.45
C ALA A 58 3.93 -10.95 5.85
N ASP A 59 2.84 -11.74 5.77
CA ASP A 59 2.81 -13.12 6.30
C ASP A 59 3.86 -14.04 5.64
N GLY A 60 4.46 -13.61 4.53
CA GLY A 60 5.59 -14.28 3.86
C GLY A 60 6.92 -13.52 3.80
N LEU A 61 7.03 -12.30 4.36
CA LEU A 61 8.23 -11.44 4.20
C LEU A 61 9.15 -11.41 5.43
N ASP A 62 8.77 -12.01 6.56
CA ASP A 62 9.55 -12.05 7.80
C ASP A 62 10.07 -10.66 8.23
N ALA A 63 9.25 -9.62 8.02
CA ALA A 63 9.62 -8.21 8.20
C ALA A 63 8.47 -7.38 8.76
N LYS A 64 8.81 -6.31 9.49
CA LYS A 64 7.89 -5.33 10.08
C LYS A 64 7.38 -4.35 9.01
N VAL A 65 6.58 -4.89 8.09
CA VAL A 65 6.06 -4.18 6.93
C VAL A 65 4.56 -4.45 6.79
N ALA A 66 3.86 -3.51 6.17
CA ALA A 66 2.50 -3.68 5.72
C ALA A 66 2.46 -3.65 4.19
N ALA A 67 1.63 -4.51 3.60
CA ALA A 67 1.47 -4.58 2.16
C ALA A 67 0.08 -4.09 1.76
N VAL A 68 0.04 -3.20 0.77
CA VAL A 68 -1.19 -2.80 0.10
C VAL A 68 -1.14 -3.30 -1.33
N GLY A 69 -2.07 -4.19 -1.68
CA GLY A 69 -2.26 -4.69 -3.03
C GLY A 69 -3.30 -3.86 -3.78
N PHE A 70 -3.02 -3.56 -5.05
CA PHE A 70 -3.93 -2.90 -5.98
C PHE A 70 -4.11 -3.77 -7.21
N LYS A 71 -5.34 -4.13 -7.54
CA LYS A 71 -5.65 -4.98 -8.70
C LYS A 71 -6.32 -4.17 -9.79
N VAL A 72 -5.87 -4.31 -11.05
CA VAL A 72 -6.57 -3.70 -12.18
C VAL A 72 -6.99 -4.80 -13.13
N PRO A 73 -8.27 -5.25 -13.05
CA PRO A 73 -8.75 -6.40 -13.82
C PRO A 73 -8.50 -6.26 -15.32
N HIS A 74 -8.73 -5.08 -15.89
CA HIS A 74 -8.59 -4.85 -17.34
C HIS A 74 -7.13 -4.81 -17.82
N ILE A 75 -6.15 -4.73 -16.92
CA ILE A 75 -4.71 -4.74 -17.23
C ILE A 75 -4.07 -6.09 -16.89
N GLY A 76 -4.73 -6.92 -16.07
CA GLY A 76 -4.15 -8.17 -15.58
C GLY A 76 -2.91 -7.97 -14.71
N GLN A 77 -2.69 -6.77 -14.17
CA GLN A 77 -1.56 -6.48 -13.28
C GLN A 77 -2.04 -6.24 -11.85
N THR A 78 -1.19 -6.66 -10.91
CA THR A 78 -1.30 -6.35 -9.49
C THR A 78 -0.07 -5.53 -9.09
N TRP A 79 -0.30 -4.41 -8.42
CA TRP A 79 0.76 -3.62 -7.80
C TRP A 79 0.75 -3.85 -6.30
N HIS A 80 1.94 -4.00 -5.73
CA HIS A 80 2.11 -4.06 -4.28
C HIS A 80 2.90 -2.84 -3.83
N GLN A 81 2.39 -2.16 -2.81
CA GLN A 81 3.12 -1.13 -2.09
C GLN A 81 3.47 -1.64 -0.71
N LEU A 82 4.76 -1.69 -0.41
CA LEU A 82 5.30 -2.08 0.88
C LEU A 82 5.57 -0.84 1.72
N LEU A 83 5.04 -0.83 2.94
CA LEU A 83 5.11 0.29 3.88
C LEU A 83 5.75 -0.20 5.19
N PRO A 84 6.95 0.25 5.57
CA PRO A 84 7.56 -0.15 6.83
C PRO A 84 6.71 0.38 8.00
N TRP A 85 6.61 -0.37 9.09
CA TRP A 85 5.80 0.03 10.25
C TRP A 85 6.25 1.36 10.86
N GLU A 86 7.56 1.65 10.82
CA GLU A 86 8.13 2.93 11.26
C GLU A 86 7.49 4.12 10.54
N ALA A 87 7.24 4.02 9.24
CA ALA A 87 6.61 5.08 8.45
C ALA A 87 5.10 5.22 8.72
N LEU A 88 4.50 4.28 9.47
CA LEU A 88 3.12 4.34 9.93
C LEU A 88 3.01 4.77 11.40
N GLN A 89 4.12 4.78 12.12
CA GLN A 89 4.13 5.06 13.56
C GLN A 89 3.97 6.56 13.82
N GLY A 90 2.94 6.93 14.57
CA GLY A 90 2.66 8.35 14.90
C GLY A 90 2.11 9.18 13.74
N GLU A 91 1.97 8.58 12.55
CA GLU A 91 1.41 9.24 11.38
C GLU A 91 -0.11 9.33 11.45
N ARG A 92 -0.67 10.31 10.73
CA ARG A 92 -2.13 10.44 10.61
C ARG A 92 -2.62 9.69 9.35
N PRO A 93 -3.79 9.04 9.37
CA PRO A 93 -4.31 8.33 8.19
C PRO A 93 -4.38 9.20 6.94
N ALA A 94 -4.65 10.50 7.08
CA ALA A 94 -4.69 11.45 5.97
C ALA A 94 -3.33 11.71 5.32
N ALA A 95 -2.24 11.65 6.08
CA ALA A 95 -0.87 11.77 5.60
C ALA A 95 -0.43 10.47 4.91
N THR A 96 -0.69 9.32 5.54
CA THR A 96 -0.47 8.00 4.94
C THR A 96 -1.24 7.81 3.63
N ALA A 97 -2.46 8.35 3.51
CA ALA A 97 -3.21 8.36 2.26
C ALA A 97 -2.46 9.05 1.11
N ALA A 98 -1.70 10.11 1.39
CA ALA A 98 -0.86 10.78 0.39
C ALA A 98 0.37 9.94 0.03
N ILE A 99 0.99 9.28 1.01
CA ILE A 99 2.11 8.35 0.82
C ILE A 99 1.72 7.16 -0.06
N ILE A 100 0.47 6.68 0.05
CA ILE A 100 -0.07 5.62 -0.80
C ILE A 100 -0.32 6.13 -2.23
N ALA A 101 -1.02 7.27 -2.36
CA ALA A 101 -1.47 7.74 -3.67
C ALA A 101 -0.33 8.26 -4.57
N GLY A 102 0.75 8.81 -4.01
CA GLY A 102 1.87 9.41 -4.76
C GLY A 102 2.62 8.40 -5.64
N PRO A 103 3.27 7.38 -5.06
CA PRO A 103 4.02 6.34 -5.79
C PRO A 103 3.15 5.55 -6.77
N LEU A 104 1.87 5.33 -6.43
CA LEU A 104 0.91 4.66 -7.31
C LEU A 104 0.71 5.44 -8.62
N ARG A 105 0.50 6.76 -8.53
CA ARG A 105 0.35 7.63 -9.70
C ARG A 105 1.59 7.62 -10.58
N GLU A 106 2.77 7.59 -9.97
CA GLU A 106 4.04 7.54 -10.70
C GLU A 106 4.24 6.19 -11.39
N SER A 107 3.93 5.09 -10.71
CA SER A 107 3.99 3.74 -11.29
C SER A 107 3.06 3.59 -12.49
N ILE A 108 1.85 4.14 -12.41
CA ILE A 108 0.91 4.22 -13.53
C ILE A 108 1.50 5.00 -14.70
N ARG A 109 2.10 6.18 -14.45
CA ARG A 109 2.70 7.00 -15.50
C ARG A 109 3.77 6.24 -16.27
N ARG A 110 4.66 5.54 -15.57
CA ARG A 110 5.72 4.72 -16.20
C ARG A 110 5.14 3.55 -16.98
N CYS A 111 4.14 2.86 -16.43
CA CYS A 111 3.49 1.74 -17.12
C CYS A 111 2.78 2.22 -18.40
N ALA A 112 2.15 3.40 -18.38
CA ALA A 112 1.54 4.00 -19.57
C ALA A 112 2.59 4.44 -20.61
N ALA A 113 3.74 4.97 -20.18
CA ALA A 113 4.82 5.38 -21.09
C ALA A 113 5.53 4.19 -21.77
N ASN A 114 5.58 3.04 -21.09
CA ASN A 114 6.28 1.84 -21.58
C ASN A 114 5.37 0.87 -22.36
N ARG A 115 4.08 1.19 -22.53
CA ARG A 115 3.23 0.42 -23.44
C ARG A 115 3.51 0.88 -24.87
N PRO A 116 3.97 -0.01 -25.77
CA PRO A 116 4.01 0.33 -27.18
C PRO A 116 2.60 0.72 -27.59
N SER A 117 2.46 1.88 -28.23
CA SER A 117 1.20 2.28 -28.86
C SER A 117 0.82 1.14 -29.80
N ALA A 118 -0.26 0.43 -29.49
CA ALA A 118 -0.81 -0.54 -30.41
C ALA A 118 -1.18 0.25 -31.67
N ALA A 119 -0.40 0.03 -32.74
CA ALA A 119 -0.69 0.48 -34.09
C ALA A 119 -1.79 -0.40 -34.69
#